data_AF-A0A960MYG3-F1
#
_entry.id   AF-A0A960MYG3-F1
#
_cell.length_a   1.000
_cell.length_b   1.000
_cell.length_c   1.000
_cell.angle_alpha   90.00
_cell.angle_beta   90.00
_cell.angle_gamma   90.00
#
_symmetry.space_group_name_H-M   'P 1'
#
loop_
_entity.id
_entity.type
_entity.pdbx_description
1 polymer ?
#
loop_
_entity_poly.entity_id
_entity_poly.type
_entity_poly.pdbx_seq_one_letter_code
_entity_poly.pdbx_strand_id
1 'polypeptide(L)'
;MKILPFASVILCLSSISAVRAAEPIPDDHKVNGFAIGCQAYTFNRFTTFEAIEKTAAAGGKVIEFYPGQRLSPQEPDTKWDHNASPETIAKVKAKLKEHGLIAVAYGVVGLSKDEAECR
;
A
#
# COMPACT_ATOMS: atom_id res chain seq x y z
N MET A 1 -62.26 -7.43 21.19
CA MET A 1 -61.36 -8.42 20.58
C MET A 1 -60.06 -7.71 20.24
N LYS A 2 -58.93 -8.23 20.74
CA LYS A 2 -57.54 -7.74 20.54
C LYS A 2 -57.25 -7.59 19.03
N ILE A 3 -56.31 -6.76 18.57
CA ILE A 3 -54.86 -7.06 18.49
C ILE A 3 -54.05 -5.75 18.24
N LEU A 4 -52.82 -5.78 18.77
CA LEU A 4 -51.71 -4.82 18.91
C LEU A 4 -51.15 -4.14 17.61
N PRO A 5 -50.29 -3.11 17.77
CA PRO A 5 -49.74 -2.23 16.74
C PRO A 5 -48.40 -2.74 16.20
N PHE A 6 -48.08 -2.52 14.93
CA PHE A 6 -46.72 -2.74 14.42
C PHE A 6 -46.47 -1.91 13.17
N ALA A 7 -45.66 -0.85 13.29
CA ALA A 7 -44.91 -0.30 12.17
C ALA A 7 -43.80 0.66 12.67
N SER A 8 -42.86 0.15 13.47
CA SER A 8 -41.52 0.74 13.51
C SER A 8 -40.61 -0.17 12.69
N VAL A 9 -40.51 0.12 11.39
CA VAL A 9 -39.50 -0.50 10.51
C VAL A 9 -38.18 0.21 10.80
N ILE A 10 -37.34 -0.41 11.61
CA ILE A 10 -35.93 -0.02 11.75
C ILE A 10 -35.22 -0.47 10.47
N LEU A 11 -34.90 0.49 9.61
CA LEU A 11 -34.07 0.26 8.42
C LEU A 11 -32.61 0.12 8.88
N CYS A 12 -32.18 -1.10 9.16
CA CYS A 12 -30.75 -1.41 9.33
C CYS A 12 -30.05 -1.19 7.98
N LEU A 13 -29.36 -0.05 7.81
CA LEU A 13 -28.36 0.11 6.75
C LEU A 13 -27.16 -0.76 7.12
N SER A 14 -27.18 -2.02 6.68
CA SER A 14 -26.00 -2.88 6.67
C SER A 14 -24.95 -2.20 5.79
N SER A 15 -23.87 -1.68 6.40
CA SER A 15 -22.70 -1.22 5.67
C SER A 15 -22.03 -2.43 5.05
N ILE A 16 -22.44 -2.79 3.84
CA ILE A 16 -21.74 -3.80 3.05
C ILE A 16 -20.39 -3.18 2.69
N SER A 17 -19.34 -3.56 3.42
CA SER A 17 -17.97 -3.32 3.00
C SER A 17 -17.81 -4.00 1.65
N ALA A 18 -17.93 -3.24 0.57
CA ALA A 18 -17.70 -3.74 -0.77
C ALA A 18 -16.26 -4.23 -0.83
N VAL A 19 -16.08 -5.55 -1.00
CA VAL A 19 -14.80 -6.13 -1.35
C VAL A 19 -14.40 -5.53 -2.68
N ARG A 20 -13.57 -4.48 -2.65
CA ARG A 20 -13.02 -3.87 -3.85
C ARG A 20 -11.81 -4.68 -4.27
N ALA A 21 -11.86 -5.21 -5.49
CA ALA A 21 -10.68 -5.69 -6.16
C ALA A 21 -9.65 -4.55 -6.25
N ALA A 22 -8.35 -4.88 -6.26
CA ALA A 22 -7.33 -3.89 -6.52
C ALA A 22 -7.56 -3.26 -7.90
N GLU A 23 -7.41 -1.94 -7.99
CA GLU A 23 -7.48 -1.25 -9.27
C GLU A 23 -6.38 -1.78 -10.21
N PRO A 24 -6.67 -1.94 -11.52
CA PRO A 24 -5.66 -2.38 -12.47
C PRO A 24 -4.51 -1.37 -12.52
N ILE A 25 -3.28 -1.88 -12.72
CA ILE A 25 -2.12 -1.01 -12.95
C ILE A 25 -2.39 -0.16 -14.20
N PRO A 26 -2.31 1.18 -14.12
CA PRO A 26 -2.49 2.08 -15.24
C PRO A 26 -1.53 1.78 -16.41
N ASP A 27 -1.98 1.98 -17.65
CA ASP A 27 -1.21 1.63 -18.85
C ASP A 27 0.06 2.48 -19.02
N ASP A 28 0.06 3.72 -18.51
CA ASP A 28 1.23 4.60 -18.48
C ASP A 28 2.34 4.13 -17.51
N HIS A 29 2.03 3.14 -16.66
CA HIS A 29 2.99 2.46 -15.78
C HIS A 29 3.38 1.07 -16.31
N LYS A 30 3.06 0.77 -17.58
CA LYS A 30 3.45 -0.46 -18.28
C LYS A 30 4.45 -0.17 -19.39
N VAL A 31 5.38 -1.10 -19.59
CA VAL A 31 6.33 -1.13 -20.69
C VAL A 31 5.98 -2.33 -21.57
N ASN A 32 5.52 -2.08 -22.80
CA ASN A 32 5.06 -3.12 -23.73
C ASN A 32 4.01 -4.07 -23.13
N GLY A 33 3.10 -3.54 -22.32
CA GLY A 33 2.04 -4.32 -21.66
C GLY A 33 2.42 -4.95 -20.31
N PHE A 34 3.69 -4.84 -19.87
CA PHE A 34 4.15 -5.36 -18.59
C PHE A 34 4.39 -4.25 -17.57
N ALA A 35 3.94 -4.44 -16.33
CA ALA A 35 4.36 -3.60 -15.21
C ALA A 35 5.71 -4.10 -14.70
N ILE A 36 6.77 -3.32 -14.92
CA ILE A 36 8.15 -3.70 -14.58
C ILE A 36 8.67 -2.78 -13.48
N GLY A 37 9.27 -3.39 -12.46
CA GLY A 37 9.70 -2.71 -11.25
C GLY A 37 10.67 -3.55 -10.43
N CYS A 38 11.19 -2.95 -9.35
CA CYS A 38 11.99 -3.66 -8.37
C CYS A 38 11.15 -4.01 -7.14
N GLN A 39 11.44 -5.15 -6.52
CA GLN A 39 11.20 -5.28 -5.09
C GLN A 39 12.26 -4.44 -4.36
N ALA A 40 11.84 -3.55 -3.46
CA ALA A 40 12.71 -2.60 -2.78
C ALA A 40 13.81 -3.28 -1.95
N TYR A 41 13.64 -4.56 -1.60
CA TYR A 41 14.68 -5.35 -0.91
C TYR A 41 15.96 -5.51 -1.75
N THR A 42 15.88 -5.41 -3.09
CA THR A 42 17.07 -5.30 -3.96
C THR A 42 17.99 -4.15 -3.52
N PHE A 43 17.41 -3.08 -2.94
CA PHE A 43 18.12 -1.92 -2.42
C PHE A 43 18.08 -1.84 -0.88
N ASN A 44 18.12 -2.98 -0.17
CA ASN A 44 18.00 -3.02 1.30
C ASN A 44 19.12 -2.30 2.09
N ARG A 45 20.23 -1.95 1.43
CA ARG A 45 21.32 -1.11 1.97
C ARG A 45 21.07 0.39 1.83
N PHE A 46 19.97 0.76 1.18
CA PHE A 46 19.52 2.12 0.94
C PHE A 46 18.18 2.35 1.62
N THR A 47 17.79 3.62 1.70
CA THR A 47 16.52 4.06 2.24
C THR A 47 15.36 3.84 1.28
N THR A 48 14.12 3.91 1.77
CA THR A 48 12.90 3.82 0.94
C THR A 48 12.91 4.85 -0.18
N PHE A 49 13.34 6.08 0.09
CA PHE A 49 13.43 7.13 -0.93
C PHE A 49 14.48 6.80 -2.00
N GLU A 50 15.67 6.38 -1.59
CA GLU A 50 16.72 5.97 -2.52
C GLU A 50 16.32 4.72 -3.31
N ALA A 51 15.54 3.80 -2.75
CA ALA A 51 15.01 2.64 -3.46
C ALA A 51 14.03 3.05 -4.58
N ILE A 52 13.17 4.05 -4.33
CA ILE A 52 12.28 4.64 -5.35
C ILE A 52 13.12 5.27 -6.46
N GLU A 53 14.09 6.11 -6.09
CA GLU A 53 14.99 6.78 -7.04
C GLU A 53 15.76 5.79 -7.91
N LYS A 54 16.30 4.73 -7.31
CA LYS A 54 17.04 3.68 -8.04
C LYS A 54 16.15 2.84 -8.92
N THR A 55 14.92 2.55 -8.49
CA THR A 55 13.93 1.85 -9.33
C THR A 55 13.60 2.69 -10.56
N ALA A 56 13.41 4.00 -10.39
CA ALA A 56 13.20 4.94 -11.49
C ALA A 56 14.41 4.98 -12.44
N ALA A 57 15.62 5.08 -11.90
CA ALA A 57 16.86 5.12 -12.66
C ALA A 57 17.12 3.81 -13.44
N ALA A 58 16.64 2.67 -12.93
CA ALA A 58 16.68 1.38 -13.61
C ALA A 58 15.60 1.22 -14.70
N GLY A 59 14.75 2.23 -14.92
CA GLY A 59 13.66 2.20 -15.90
C GLY A 59 12.36 1.57 -15.40
N GLY A 60 12.28 1.24 -14.11
CA GLY A 60 11.06 0.71 -13.50
C GLY A 60 9.95 1.76 -13.42
N LYS A 61 8.70 1.27 -13.51
CA LYS A 61 7.48 2.07 -13.39
C LYS A 61 6.64 1.72 -12.16
N VAL A 62 6.95 0.59 -11.53
CA VAL A 62 6.29 0.12 -10.32
C VAL A 62 7.31 -0.30 -9.27
N ILE A 63 6.90 -0.40 -8.02
CA ILE A 63 7.74 -0.88 -6.92
C ILE A 63 6.95 -1.76 -5.95
N GLU A 64 7.58 -2.82 -5.46
CA GLU A 64 7.09 -3.60 -4.31
C GLU A 64 7.91 -3.20 -3.09
N PHE A 65 7.26 -2.74 -2.02
CA PHE A 65 7.96 -2.38 -0.78
C PHE A 65 8.07 -3.56 0.19
N TYR A 66 8.97 -3.48 1.17
CA TYR A 66 9.08 -4.45 2.27
C TYR A 66 9.08 -3.74 3.64
N PRO A 67 8.67 -4.43 4.73
CA PRO A 67 8.64 -3.85 6.07
C PRO A 67 10.04 -3.52 6.62
N GLY A 68 10.15 -2.37 7.31
CA GLY A 68 11.27 -2.04 8.18
C GLY A 68 12.42 -1.30 7.50
N GLN A 69 12.29 -0.96 6.21
CA GLN A 69 13.28 -0.12 5.52
C GLN A 69 13.30 1.30 6.11
N ARG A 70 14.48 1.90 6.27
CA ARG A 70 14.61 3.29 6.74
C ARG A 70 14.06 4.26 5.70
N LEU A 71 13.33 5.30 6.12
CA LEU A 71 12.63 6.21 5.20
C LEU A 71 13.61 7.01 4.32
N SER A 72 14.55 7.72 4.96
CA SER A 72 15.51 8.60 4.28
C SER A 72 16.77 8.83 5.14
N PRO A 73 17.83 9.44 4.58
CA PRO A 73 19.00 9.86 5.37
C PRO A 73 18.66 10.93 6.42
N GLN A 74 17.69 11.80 6.14
CA GLN A 74 17.24 12.88 7.03
C GLN A 74 16.32 12.38 8.15
N GLU A 75 15.61 11.27 7.91
CA GLU A 75 14.69 10.65 8.88
C GLU A 75 15.10 9.17 9.10
N PRO A 76 16.30 8.92 9.68
CA PRO A 76 16.89 7.58 9.75
C PRO A 76 16.15 6.63 10.70
N ASP A 77 15.45 7.17 11.71
CA ASP A 77 14.71 6.40 12.71
C ASP A 77 13.27 6.10 12.26
N THR A 78 12.77 6.78 11.22
CA THR A 78 11.46 6.50 10.64
C THR A 78 11.55 5.27 9.75
N LYS A 79 10.77 4.23 10.06
CA LYS A 79 10.68 3.01 9.26
C LYS A 79 9.47 3.05 8.35
N TRP A 80 9.65 2.54 7.14
CA TRP A 80 8.56 2.22 6.23
C TRP A 80 8.05 0.82 6.53
N ASP A 81 6.89 0.74 7.16
CA ASP A 81 6.17 -0.50 7.40
C ASP A 81 4.66 -0.25 7.55
N HIS A 82 3.90 -1.30 7.89
CA HIS A 82 2.44 -1.25 8.01
C HIS A 82 1.94 -0.37 9.18
N ASN A 83 2.84 0.15 10.02
CA ASN A 83 2.54 1.11 11.08
C ASN A 83 2.94 2.56 10.70
N ALA A 84 3.29 2.81 9.43
CA ALA A 84 3.66 4.14 8.97
C ALA A 84 2.55 5.18 9.25
N SER A 85 2.95 6.35 9.76
CA SER A 85 2.01 7.44 10.02
C SER A 85 1.38 7.97 8.72
N PRO A 86 0.21 8.65 8.80
CA PRO A 86 -0.37 9.31 7.63
C PRO A 86 0.58 10.29 6.95
N GLU A 87 1.42 10.98 7.73
CA GLU A 87 2.46 11.88 7.22
C GLU A 87 3.53 11.12 6.43
N THR A 88 4.06 10.01 6.98
CA THR A 88 5.04 9.16 6.30
C THR A 88 4.47 8.57 5.00
N ILE A 89 3.21 8.11 5.03
CA ILE A 89 2.51 7.64 3.84
C ILE A 89 2.41 8.75 2.78
N ALA A 90 2.08 9.97 3.18
CA ALA A 90 2.03 11.11 2.27
C ALA A 90 3.39 11.42 1.64
N LYS A 91 4.47 11.38 2.42
CA LYS A 91 5.84 11.57 1.94
C LYS A 91 6.24 10.51 0.91
N VAL A 92 5.99 9.22 1.17
CA VAL A 92 6.30 8.14 0.22
C VAL A 92 5.46 8.28 -1.05
N LYS A 93 4.17 8.60 -0.96
CA LYS A 93 3.32 8.87 -2.13
C LYS A 93 3.84 10.05 -2.95
N ALA A 94 4.28 11.12 -2.30
CA ALA A 94 4.88 12.28 -2.98
C ALA A 94 6.16 11.88 -3.72
N LYS A 95 7.04 11.10 -3.07
CA LYS A 95 8.30 10.62 -3.66
C LYS A 95 8.07 9.68 -4.84
N LEU A 96 7.10 8.77 -4.74
CA LEU A 96 6.65 7.92 -5.86
C LEU A 96 6.20 8.77 -7.05
N LYS A 97 5.33 9.76 -6.80
CA LYS A 97 4.82 10.67 -7.83
C LYS A 97 5.93 11.49 -8.49
N GLU A 98 6.87 12.01 -7.68
CA GLU A 98 8.05 12.77 -8.16
C GLU A 98 8.85 11.97 -9.19
N HIS A 99 8.98 10.66 -9.00
CA HIS A 99 9.75 9.79 -9.89
C HIS A 99 8.90 9.02 -10.92
N GLY A 100 7.57 9.25 -10.97
CA GLY A 100 6.68 8.58 -11.91
C GLY A 100 6.54 7.07 -11.67
N LEU A 101 6.50 6.66 -10.40
CA LEU A 101 6.25 5.28 -9.99
C LEU A 101 4.95 5.16 -9.19
N ILE A 102 4.42 3.94 -9.13
CA ILE A 102 3.39 3.54 -8.18
C ILE A 102 3.85 2.32 -7.37
N ALA A 103 3.39 2.23 -6.12
CA ALA A 103 3.55 1.03 -5.33
C ALA A 103 2.44 0.03 -5.70
N VAL A 104 2.82 -1.21 -6.02
CA VAL A 104 1.87 -2.24 -6.50
C VAL A 104 1.78 -3.45 -5.58
N ALA A 105 2.75 -3.61 -4.67
CA ALA A 105 2.78 -4.69 -3.71
C ALA A 105 3.56 -4.28 -2.44
N TYR A 106 3.35 -5.04 -1.37
CA TYR A 106 4.04 -4.88 -0.11
C TYR A 106 4.32 -6.26 0.50
N GLY A 107 5.59 -6.58 0.74
CA GLY A 107 6.01 -7.88 1.21
C GLY A 107 7.54 -8.07 1.21
N VAL A 108 8.04 -9.19 1.69
CA VAL A 108 7.29 -10.27 2.35
C VAL A 108 7.06 -9.90 3.82
N VAL A 109 5.80 -9.91 4.26
CA VAL A 109 5.45 -9.64 5.66
C VAL A 109 5.51 -10.96 6.43
N GLY A 110 6.19 -10.97 7.57
CA GLY A 110 6.16 -12.10 8.50
C GLY A 110 4.78 -12.18 9.14
N LEU A 111 4.04 -13.25 8.85
CA LEU A 111 2.73 -13.52 9.41
C LEU A 111 2.86 -14.33 10.70
N SER A 112 2.05 -14.00 11.71
CA SER A 112 1.99 -14.78 12.94
C SER A 112 1.12 -16.03 12.75
N LYS A 113 1.04 -16.88 13.78
CA LYS A 113 0.10 -18.02 13.79
C LYS A 113 -1.33 -17.60 14.14
N ASP A 114 -1.51 -16.35 14.59
CA ASP A 114 -2.83 -15.80 14.87
C ASP A 114 -3.46 -15.35 13.56
N GLU A 115 -4.54 -16.03 13.16
CA GLU A 115 -5.29 -15.72 11.95
C GLU A 115 -5.85 -14.29 11.98
N ALA A 116 -6.24 -13.79 13.16
CA ALA A 116 -6.80 -12.44 13.30
C ALA A 116 -5.78 -11.35 12.98
N GLU A 117 -4.49 -11.60 13.25
CA GLU A 117 -3.40 -10.67 12.93
C GLU A 117 -3.00 -10.69 11.45
N CYS A 118 -3.52 -11.64 10.66
CA CYS A 118 -3.16 -11.86 9.26
C CYS A 118 -4.24 -11.45 8.24
N ARG A 119 -5.38 -10.92 8.71
CA ARG A 119 -6.53 -10.52 7.88
C ARG A 119 -6.61 -9.01 7.72
#